data_AF-A0AAJ6TEF7-F1
#
_entry.id   AF-A0AAJ6TEF7-F1
#
_cell.length_a   1.000
_cell.length_b   1.000
_cell.length_c   1.000
_cell.angle_alpha   90.00
_cell.angle_beta   90.00
_cell.angle_gamma   90.00
#
_symmetry.space_group_name_H-M   'P 1'
#
loop_
_entity.id
_entity.type
_entity.pdbx_description
1 polymer ?
#
loop_
_entity_poly.entity_id
_entity_poly.type
_entity_poly.pdbx_seq_one_letter_code
_entity_poly.pdbx_strand_id
1 'polypeptide(L)'
;MSMGCDTTWVGKKPIRRIGGMADALSIAADLGFSVAPPPSQEELQNLSTASGEKGDDLIRVLRELTAVQRKIADLQVELQGRKDDKNVAHLTHVSEMEKKIDTLSRITTILKDVIQNKDRIIARLQQPYSLDCIPVEAEYQKQFSELLMKAASDYGALTASAADFHWSQNFKESPSVWGEMLRPIPVALASCTRFFEAMSAMRESFATLQDLRVGHLGKDSSQRVFGDSDFATPPWRNESSFDDLAIKTARRQELERQEADDGSSGVGDVHQVDDMSHRRLSWPPSVKHNDDY
;
A
#
# COMPACT_ATOMS: atom_id res chain seq x y z
N MET A 1 59.93 -16.06 -79.89
CA MET A 1 58.51 -15.75 -79.64
C MET A 1 58.39 -14.23 -79.73
N SER A 2 57.93 -13.71 -80.87
CA SER A 2 56.52 -13.45 -81.21
C SER A 2 55.97 -12.27 -80.40
N MET A 3 56.13 -11.07 -80.97
CA MET A 3 55.06 -10.14 -81.42
C MET A 3 54.32 -9.45 -80.26
N GLY A 4 54.38 -8.13 -80.03
CA GLY A 4 54.70 -7.02 -80.92
C GLY A 4 53.43 -6.46 -81.59
N CYS A 5 53.18 -5.15 -81.41
CA CYS A 5 52.12 -4.29 -81.96
C CYS A 5 50.79 -4.31 -81.17
N ASP A 6 50.48 -3.29 -80.36
CA ASP A 6 50.00 -1.94 -80.72
C ASP A 6 48.67 -2.02 -81.51
N THR A 7 47.56 -1.41 -81.08
CA THR A 7 47.38 0.04 -81.05
C THR A 7 45.94 0.37 -80.59
N THR A 8 45.81 1.58 -80.04
CA THR A 8 44.65 2.49 -80.22
C THR A 8 43.31 2.15 -79.56
N TRP A 9 43.26 2.20 -78.21
CA TRP A 9 42.12 2.84 -77.55
C TRP A 9 42.49 4.30 -77.28
N VAL A 10 42.53 5.07 -78.37
CA VAL A 10 42.66 6.53 -78.33
C VAL A 10 41.48 7.09 -77.54
N GLY A 11 41.80 7.92 -76.56
CA GLY A 11 40.85 8.58 -75.70
C GLY A 11 39.70 9.22 -76.50
N LYS A 12 38.51 8.68 -76.33
CA LYS A 12 37.30 9.48 -76.37
C LYS A 12 36.94 9.77 -74.92
N LYS A 13 36.90 11.07 -74.60
CA LYS A 13 36.43 11.62 -73.32
C LYS A 13 35.24 10.78 -72.82
N PRO A 14 35.11 10.48 -71.52
CA PRO A 14 33.88 9.87 -71.02
C PRO A 14 32.75 10.83 -71.38
N ILE A 15 32.00 10.48 -72.42
CA ILE A 15 30.75 11.15 -72.75
C ILE A 15 29.90 10.94 -71.51
N ARG A 16 29.49 12.06 -70.92
CA ARG A 16 28.69 12.13 -69.70
C ARG A 16 27.71 10.96 -69.69
N ARG A 17 27.84 10.05 -68.70
CA ARG A 17 26.88 8.99 -68.42
C ARG A 17 25.52 9.64 -68.23
N ILE A 18 24.76 9.75 -69.32
CA ILE A 18 23.35 10.07 -69.28
C ILE A 18 22.70 8.73 -69.01
N GLY A 19 22.53 8.44 -67.71
CA GLY A 19 21.90 7.21 -67.26
C GLY A 19 20.54 7.03 -67.93
N GLY A 20 20.22 5.79 -68.29
CA GLY A 20 18.96 5.43 -68.92
C GLY A 20 19.12 4.37 -70.02
N MET A 21 18.04 4.12 -70.76
CA MET A 21 17.98 3.09 -71.80
C MET A 21 19.00 3.31 -72.93
N ALA A 22 19.35 4.56 -73.22
CA ALA A 22 20.34 4.91 -74.24
C ALA A 22 21.75 4.39 -73.90
N ASP A 23 22.14 4.40 -72.62
CA ASP A 23 23.44 3.86 -72.16
C ASP A 23 23.45 2.32 -72.28
N ALA A 24 22.34 1.67 -71.89
CA ALA A 24 22.18 0.22 -72.04
C ALA A 24 22.21 -0.23 -73.51
N LEU A 25 21.57 0.53 -74.41
CA LEU A 25 21.59 0.27 -75.85
C LEU A 25 22.96 0.56 -76.46
N SER A 26 23.68 1.58 -76.00
CA SER A 26 25.04 1.87 -76.44
C SER A 26 26.01 0.76 -76.04
N ILE A 27 25.88 0.24 -74.81
CA ILE A 27 26.66 -0.91 -74.33
C ILE A 27 26.30 -2.17 -75.13
N ALA A 28 25.02 -2.42 -75.42
CA ALA A 28 24.60 -3.56 -76.22
C ALA A 28 25.16 -3.50 -77.66
N ALA A 29 25.20 -2.31 -78.26
CA ALA A 29 25.84 -2.08 -79.55
C ALA A 29 27.36 -2.31 -79.50
N ASP A 30 28.03 -1.84 -78.45
CA ASP A 30 29.47 -2.08 -78.22
C ASP A 30 29.79 -3.58 -78.01
N LEU A 31 28.83 -4.34 -77.46
CA LEU A 31 28.91 -5.81 -77.31
C LEU A 31 28.50 -6.57 -78.59
N GLY A 32 28.20 -5.86 -79.68
CA GLY A 32 27.93 -6.45 -80.99
C GLY A 32 26.48 -6.86 -81.24
N PHE A 33 25.53 -6.48 -80.38
CA PHE A 33 24.11 -6.71 -80.63
C PHE A 33 23.55 -5.66 -81.60
N SER A 34 22.79 -6.11 -82.60
CA SER A 34 22.14 -5.21 -83.55
C SER A 34 21.02 -4.42 -82.87
N VAL A 35 21.27 -3.14 -82.61
CA VAL A 35 20.28 -2.21 -82.08
C VAL A 35 19.51 -1.62 -83.26
N ALA A 36 18.20 -1.84 -83.29
CA ALA A 36 17.33 -1.30 -84.34
C ALA A 36 17.44 0.24 -84.37
N PRO A 37 17.47 0.86 -85.56
CA PRO A 37 17.45 2.32 -85.68
C PRO A 37 16.18 2.88 -85.02
N PRO A 38 16.22 4.10 -84.48
CA PRO A 38 15.06 4.72 -83.87
C PRO A 38 13.89 4.72 -84.87
N PRO A 39 12.66 4.37 -84.45
CA PRO A 39 11.52 4.25 -85.34
C PRO A 39 11.28 5.57 -86.07
N SER A 40 10.92 5.46 -87.35
CA SER A 40 10.59 6.62 -88.17
C SER A 40 9.32 7.31 -87.64
N GLN A 41 9.22 8.63 -87.82
CA GLN A 41 8.13 9.45 -87.26
C GLN A 41 6.72 8.96 -87.65
N GLU A 42 6.61 8.26 -88.78
CA GLU A 42 5.35 7.71 -89.30
C GLU A 42 4.92 6.41 -88.56
N GLU A 43 5.86 5.59 -88.11
CA GLU A 43 5.57 4.37 -87.33
C GLU A 43 5.08 4.69 -85.92
N LEU A 44 5.58 5.79 -85.33
CA LEU A 44 5.13 6.31 -84.03
C LEU A 44 3.68 6.82 -84.06
N GLN A 45 3.24 7.38 -85.18
CA GLN A 45 1.86 7.86 -85.34
C GLN A 45 0.86 6.71 -85.46
N ASN A 46 1.22 5.62 -86.15
CA ASN A 46 0.35 4.46 -86.32
C ASN A 46 0.18 3.63 -85.03
N LEU A 47 1.18 3.61 -84.14
CA LEU A 47 1.07 2.99 -82.82
C LEU A 47 0.20 3.82 -81.85
N SER A 48 0.11 5.13 -82.06
CA SER A 48 -0.63 6.04 -81.19
C SER A 48 -2.16 5.92 -81.34
N THR A 49 -2.66 5.45 -82.48
CA THR A 49 -4.12 5.40 -82.76
C THR A 49 -4.78 4.07 -82.34
N ALA A 50 -4.03 2.97 -82.25
CA ALA A 50 -4.55 1.66 -81.84
C ALA A 50 -4.34 1.33 -80.34
N SER A 51 -3.58 2.16 -79.60
CA SER A 51 -3.11 1.88 -78.23
C SER A 51 -3.48 2.96 -77.20
N GLY A 52 -4.47 3.81 -77.49
CA GLY A 52 -4.88 4.90 -76.59
C GLY A 52 -5.27 4.44 -75.18
N GLU A 53 -6.14 3.43 -75.07
CA GLU A 53 -6.61 2.92 -73.76
C GLU A 53 -5.48 2.28 -72.92
N LYS A 54 -4.59 1.48 -73.55
CA LYS A 54 -3.44 0.87 -72.85
C LYS A 54 -2.40 1.89 -72.40
N GLY A 55 -2.21 2.98 -73.17
CA GLY A 55 -1.30 4.07 -72.82
C GLY A 55 -1.81 4.87 -71.62
N ASP A 56 -3.11 5.19 -71.61
CA ASP A 56 -3.75 5.92 -70.51
C ASP A 56 -3.78 5.09 -69.21
N ASP A 57 -4.02 3.78 -69.31
CA ASP A 57 -3.92 2.86 -68.18
C ASP A 57 -2.51 2.81 -67.58
N LEU A 58 -1.48 2.77 -68.43
CA LEU A 58 -0.08 2.80 -67.98
C LEU A 58 0.26 4.13 -67.29
N ILE A 59 -0.17 5.26 -67.87
CA ILE A 59 0.04 6.58 -67.27
C ILE A 59 -0.64 6.69 -65.91
N ARG A 60 -1.87 6.14 -65.77
CA ARG A 60 -2.58 6.06 -64.49
C ARG A 60 -1.80 5.26 -63.46
N VAL A 61 -1.35 4.05 -63.81
CA VAL A 61 -0.56 3.19 -62.92
C VAL A 61 0.75 3.87 -62.50
N LEU A 62 1.45 4.56 -63.41
CA LEU A 62 2.67 5.30 -63.08
C LEU A 62 2.42 6.46 -62.12
N ARG A 63 1.30 7.18 -62.27
CA ARG A 63 0.90 8.24 -61.33
C ARG A 63 0.57 7.68 -59.96
N GLU A 64 -0.15 6.56 -59.90
CA GLU A 64 -0.46 5.85 -58.66
C GLU A 64 0.81 5.33 -57.98
N LEU A 65 1.72 4.71 -58.73
CA LEU A 65 3.01 4.26 -58.23
C LEU A 65 3.83 5.42 -57.66
N THR A 66 3.86 6.55 -58.36
CA THR A 66 4.54 7.76 -57.87
C THR A 66 3.90 8.29 -56.59
N ALA A 67 2.57 8.24 -56.49
CA ALA A 67 1.86 8.65 -55.28
C ALA A 67 2.15 7.70 -54.11
N VAL A 68 2.19 6.40 -54.35
CA VAL A 68 2.57 5.39 -53.35
C VAL A 68 4.04 5.56 -52.93
N GLN A 69 4.94 5.78 -53.87
CA GLN A 69 6.36 6.01 -53.58
C GLN A 69 6.57 7.25 -52.70
N ARG A 70 5.80 8.33 -52.93
CA ARG A 70 5.81 9.50 -52.05
C ARG A 70 5.31 9.17 -50.65
N LYS A 71 4.17 8.47 -50.53
CA LYS A 71 3.63 8.04 -49.22
C LYS A 71 4.60 7.15 -48.46
N ILE A 72 5.33 6.27 -49.15
CA ILE A 72 6.36 5.42 -48.53
C ILE A 72 7.48 6.28 -47.96
N ALA A 73 7.96 7.28 -48.69
CA ALA A 73 8.99 8.19 -48.21
C ALA A 73 8.50 9.00 -46.98
N ASP A 74 7.26 9.50 -47.00
CA ASP A 74 6.67 10.22 -45.86
C ASP A 74 6.61 9.33 -44.62
N LEU A 75 6.14 8.09 -44.76
CA LEU A 75 6.09 7.10 -43.67
C LEU A 75 7.48 6.71 -43.15
N GLN A 76 8.49 6.63 -44.03
CA GLN A 76 9.87 6.36 -43.62
C GLN A 76 10.42 7.49 -42.76
N VAL A 77 10.17 8.75 -43.13
CA VAL A 77 10.57 9.91 -42.33
C VAL A 77 9.86 9.92 -40.98
N GLU A 78 8.56 9.63 -40.95
CA GLU A 78 7.80 9.60 -39.70
C GLU A 78 8.26 8.46 -38.78
N LEU A 79 8.47 7.25 -39.32
CA LEU A 79 9.00 6.12 -38.54
C LEU A 79 10.40 6.42 -37.97
N GLN A 80 11.26 7.03 -38.77
CA GLN A 80 12.59 7.43 -38.32
C GLN A 80 12.50 8.50 -37.23
N GLY A 81 11.64 9.50 -37.41
CA GLY A 81 11.39 10.54 -36.40
C GLY A 81 10.90 9.97 -35.07
N ARG A 82 9.94 9.03 -35.08
CA ARG A 82 9.47 8.38 -33.84
C ARG A 82 10.54 7.48 -33.20
N LYS A 83 11.37 6.83 -34.01
CA LYS A 83 12.49 6.03 -33.51
C LYS A 83 13.52 6.91 -32.81
N ASP A 84 13.86 8.04 -33.41
CA ASP A 84 14.82 8.99 -32.85
C ASP A 84 14.26 9.68 -31.60
N ASP A 85 12.98 10.09 -31.61
CA ASP A 85 12.30 10.62 -30.42
C ASP A 85 12.33 9.63 -29.26
N LYS A 86 11.97 8.36 -29.49
CA LYS A 86 12.07 7.31 -28.45
C LYS A 86 13.49 7.14 -27.92
N ASN A 87 14.50 7.26 -28.77
CA ASN A 87 15.90 7.13 -28.36
C ASN A 87 16.33 8.28 -27.43
N VAL A 88 15.86 9.51 -27.69
CA VAL A 88 16.22 10.69 -26.89
C VAL A 88 15.21 11.02 -25.79
N ALA A 89 14.06 10.33 -25.73
CA ALA A 89 12.94 10.69 -24.88
C ALA A 89 13.30 10.82 -23.39
N HIS A 90 14.16 9.94 -22.89
CA HIS A 90 14.66 9.95 -21.50
C HIS A 90 15.47 11.20 -21.11
N LEU A 91 15.84 12.04 -22.09
CA LEU A 91 16.56 13.29 -21.94
C LEU A 91 15.75 14.50 -22.40
N THR A 92 14.81 14.33 -23.35
CA THR A 92 14.07 15.43 -23.97
C THR A 92 12.64 15.58 -23.44
N HIS A 93 12.02 14.50 -22.96
CA HIS A 93 10.65 14.56 -22.45
C HIS A 93 10.66 15.19 -21.06
N VAL A 94 9.85 16.23 -20.89
CA VAL A 94 9.72 16.99 -19.64
C VAL A 94 9.34 16.07 -18.47
N SER A 95 8.46 15.09 -18.69
CA SER A 95 8.07 14.12 -17.66
C SER A 95 9.22 13.25 -17.14
N GLU A 96 10.16 12.86 -17.99
CA GLU A 96 11.36 12.11 -17.58
C GLU A 96 12.35 13.02 -16.84
N MET A 97 12.46 14.29 -17.22
CA MET A 97 13.26 15.28 -16.52
C MET A 97 12.69 15.60 -15.14
N GLU A 98 11.37 15.75 -15.02
CA GLU A 98 10.66 15.98 -13.76
C GLU A 98 10.90 14.82 -12.78
N LYS A 99 10.73 13.56 -13.22
CA LYS A 99 11.04 12.38 -12.39
C LYS A 99 12.49 12.40 -11.86
N LYS A 100 13.44 12.82 -12.71
CA LYS A 100 14.85 12.94 -12.32
C LYS A 100 15.07 14.07 -11.31
N ILE A 101 14.41 15.21 -11.49
CA ILE A 101 14.43 16.34 -10.54
C ILE A 101 13.85 15.90 -9.19
N ASP A 102 12.72 15.20 -9.16
CA ASP A 102 12.10 14.71 -7.92
C ASP A 102 13.00 13.70 -7.19
N THR A 103 13.63 12.80 -7.94
CA THR A 103 14.55 11.81 -7.39
C THR A 103 15.79 12.51 -6.80
N LEU A 104 16.36 13.47 -7.53
CA LEU A 104 17.48 14.27 -7.04
C LEU A 104 17.10 15.08 -5.81
N SER A 105 15.94 15.74 -5.80
CA SER A 105 15.43 16.50 -4.67
C SER A 105 15.27 15.63 -3.41
N ARG A 106 14.73 14.42 -3.57
CA ARG A 106 14.62 13.44 -2.49
C ARG A 106 15.99 13.04 -1.94
N ILE A 107 16.93 12.69 -2.82
CA ILE A 107 18.29 12.32 -2.42
C ILE A 107 19.00 13.50 -1.74
N THR A 108 18.87 14.71 -2.28
CA THR A 108 19.43 15.94 -1.70
C THR A 108 18.87 16.20 -0.31
N THR A 109 17.57 15.98 -0.09
CA THR A 109 16.94 16.13 1.21
C THR A 109 17.50 15.13 2.22
N ILE A 110 17.59 13.86 1.85
CA ILE A 110 18.17 12.81 2.69
C ILE A 110 19.63 13.13 3.03
N LEU A 111 20.43 13.51 2.03
CA LEU A 111 21.84 13.83 2.23
C LEU A 111 22.02 15.05 3.13
N LYS A 112 21.17 16.07 2.97
CA LYS A 112 21.15 17.25 3.83
C LYS A 112 20.84 16.87 5.28
N ASP A 113 19.87 15.99 5.51
CA ASP A 113 19.53 15.49 6.84
C ASP A 113 20.70 14.72 7.47
N VAL A 114 21.36 13.83 6.71
CA VAL A 114 22.55 13.11 7.19
C VAL A 114 23.69 14.07 7.55
N ILE A 115 23.94 15.08 6.72
CA ILE A 115 24.99 16.09 6.97
C ILE A 115 24.67 16.91 8.22
N GLN A 116 23.42 17.34 8.37
CA GLN A 116 22.97 18.13 9.53
C GLN A 116 23.05 17.31 10.83
N ASN A 117 22.81 16.00 10.76
CA ASN A 117 22.85 15.12 11.92
C ASN A 117 24.21 14.43 12.14
N LYS A 118 25.26 14.74 11.36
CA LYS A 118 26.51 13.96 11.35
C LYS A 118 27.15 13.81 12.73
N ASP A 119 27.19 14.87 13.53
CA ASP A 119 27.86 14.86 14.83
C ASP A 119 27.05 14.07 15.87
N ARG A 120 25.71 14.11 15.76
CA ARG A 120 24.82 13.27 16.56
C ARG A 120 24.97 11.79 16.21
N ILE A 121 25.07 11.46 14.92
CA ILE A 121 25.30 10.09 14.44
C ILE A 121 26.65 9.60 14.93
N ILE A 122 27.72 10.40 14.79
CA ILE A 122 29.06 10.09 15.28
C ILE A 122 29.02 9.84 16.79
N ALA A 123 28.41 10.74 17.57
CA ALA A 123 28.30 10.57 19.02
C ALA A 123 27.58 9.26 19.38
N ARG A 124 26.48 8.91 18.69
CA ARG A 124 25.76 7.65 18.92
C ARG A 124 26.57 6.41 18.54
N LEU A 125 27.38 6.49 17.48
CA LEU A 125 28.23 5.37 17.03
C LEU A 125 29.47 5.20 17.92
N GLN A 126 29.99 6.29 18.49
CA GLN A 126 31.16 6.29 19.37
C GLN A 126 30.81 6.01 20.83
N GLN A 127 29.55 6.20 21.24
CA GLN A 127 29.11 5.84 22.58
C GLN A 127 29.38 4.34 22.81
N PRO A 128 30.18 3.98 23.83
CA PRO A 128 30.29 2.59 24.27
C PRO A 128 28.87 2.10 24.54
N TYR A 129 28.48 0.94 24.01
CA TYR A 129 27.15 0.36 24.20
C TYR A 129 26.81 0.31 25.69
N SER A 130 26.12 1.33 26.19
CA SER A 130 25.77 1.52 27.60
C SER A 130 24.28 1.26 27.86
N LEU A 131 23.53 0.95 26.80
CA LEU A 131 22.11 0.64 26.85
C LEU A 131 21.94 -0.86 26.98
N ASP A 132 20.90 -1.29 27.70
CA ASP A 132 20.39 -2.66 27.66
C ASP A 132 19.92 -2.97 26.23
N CYS A 133 20.85 -3.35 25.37
CA CYS A 133 20.58 -3.75 24.02
C CYS A 133 20.37 -5.27 23.98
N ILE A 134 19.29 -5.69 23.33
CA ILE A 134 19.13 -7.08 22.93
C ILE A 134 19.99 -7.27 21.69
N PRO A 135 21.07 -8.08 21.73
CA PRO A 135 21.82 -8.38 20.53
C PRO A 135 20.91 -9.17 19.57
N VAL A 136 20.85 -8.73 18.31
CA VAL A 136 20.06 -9.39 17.27
C VAL A 136 20.96 -9.64 16.07
N GLU A 137 21.10 -10.90 15.70
CA GLU A 137 21.85 -11.31 14.52
C GLU A 137 21.24 -10.70 13.25
N ALA A 138 22.09 -10.37 12.28
CA ALA A 138 21.66 -9.69 11.05
C ALA A 138 20.53 -10.44 10.30
N GLU A 139 20.49 -11.77 10.39
CA GLU A 139 19.46 -12.62 9.78
C GLU A 139 18.08 -12.53 10.44
N TYR A 140 18.01 -12.07 11.70
CA TYR A 140 16.77 -11.94 12.47
C TYR A 140 16.31 -10.48 12.66
N GLN A 141 17.07 -9.49 12.17
CA GLN A 141 16.75 -8.07 12.37
C GLN A 141 15.39 -7.67 11.81
N LYS A 142 14.99 -8.25 10.67
CA LYS A 142 13.68 -7.97 10.06
C LYS A 142 12.53 -8.52 10.92
N GLN A 143 12.65 -9.77 11.35
CA GLN A 143 11.65 -10.44 12.18
C GLN A 143 11.54 -9.74 13.55
N PHE A 144 12.67 -9.31 14.10
CA PHE A 144 12.70 -8.56 15.35
C PHE A 144 12.06 -7.18 15.24
N SER A 145 12.32 -6.43 14.15
CA SER A 145 11.66 -5.14 13.95
C SER A 145 10.16 -5.28 13.72
N GLU A 146 9.72 -6.29 12.96
CA GLU A 146 8.31 -6.63 12.79
C GLU A 146 7.64 -7.00 14.13
N LEU A 147 8.33 -7.78 14.98
CA LEU A 147 7.86 -8.10 16.33
C LEU A 147 7.71 -6.85 17.19
N LEU A 148 8.70 -5.95 17.17
CA LEU A 148 8.63 -4.69 17.90
C LEU A 148 7.45 -3.82 17.43
N MET A 149 7.22 -3.75 16.12
CA MET A 149 6.10 -2.97 15.57
C MET A 149 4.75 -3.56 15.98
N LYS A 150 4.61 -4.90 15.97
CA LYS A 150 3.39 -5.57 16.48
C LYS A 150 3.21 -5.41 18.00
N ALA A 151 4.29 -5.52 18.76
CA ALA A 151 4.25 -5.33 20.21
C ALA A 151 3.89 -3.87 20.57
N ALA A 152 4.35 -2.90 19.77
CA ALA A 152 3.99 -1.50 19.95
C ALA A 152 2.54 -1.21 19.56
N SER A 153 2.01 -1.84 18.50
CA SER A 153 0.60 -1.67 18.12
C SER A 153 -0.36 -2.25 19.15
N ASP A 154 0.00 -3.39 19.74
CA ASP A 154 -0.89 -4.18 20.60
C ASP A 154 -0.41 -4.20 22.06
N TYR A 155 0.28 -3.14 22.50
CA TYR A 155 0.90 -3.07 23.83
C TYR A 155 -0.09 -3.37 24.97
N GLY A 156 -1.33 -2.91 24.86
CA GLY A 156 -2.39 -3.19 25.84
C GLY A 156 -2.76 -4.66 25.93
N ALA A 157 -2.89 -5.35 24.79
CA ALA A 157 -3.21 -6.77 24.74
C ALA A 157 -2.03 -7.64 25.21
N LEU A 158 -0.81 -7.25 24.87
CA LEU A 158 0.41 -7.91 25.34
C LEU A 158 0.56 -7.80 26.86
N THR A 159 0.28 -6.61 27.43
CA THR A 159 0.34 -6.37 28.88
C THR A 159 -0.73 -7.17 29.62
N ALA A 160 -1.96 -7.22 29.09
CA ALA A 160 -3.03 -8.04 29.64
C ALA A 160 -2.67 -9.54 29.62
N SER A 161 -2.14 -10.03 28.50
CA SER A 161 -1.71 -11.43 28.36
C SER A 161 -0.57 -11.79 29.31
N ALA A 162 0.40 -10.88 29.50
CA ALA A 162 1.48 -11.07 30.47
C ALA A 162 0.95 -11.08 31.91
N ALA A 163 -0.02 -10.22 32.23
CA ALA A 163 -0.68 -10.21 33.52
C ALA A 163 -1.49 -11.49 33.77
N ASP A 164 -2.19 -12.02 32.77
CA ASP A 164 -2.92 -13.30 32.85
C ASP A 164 -1.96 -14.48 33.06
N PHE A 165 -0.79 -14.44 32.41
CA PHE A 165 0.25 -15.47 32.60
C PHE A 165 0.82 -15.42 34.02
N HIS A 166 1.09 -14.23 34.54
CA HIS A 166 1.54 -14.05 35.92
C HIS A 166 0.44 -14.45 36.92
N TRP A 167 -0.81 -14.09 36.64
CA TRP A 167 -1.97 -14.50 37.43
C TRP A 167 -2.05 -16.03 37.48
N SER A 168 -2.04 -16.71 36.34
CA SER A 168 -2.11 -18.18 36.27
C SER A 168 -0.90 -18.88 36.88
N GLN A 169 0.32 -18.34 36.77
CA GLN A 169 1.49 -18.92 37.45
C GLN A 169 1.38 -18.85 38.98
N ASN A 170 0.67 -17.85 39.51
CA ASN A 170 0.43 -17.75 40.95
C ASN A 170 -0.62 -18.75 41.45
N PHE A 171 -1.34 -19.45 40.56
CA PHE A 171 -2.23 -20.54 40.92
C PHE A 171 -1.45 -21.85 41.07
N LYS A 172 -0.98 -22.10 42.29
CA LYS A 172 -0.39 -23.39 42.67
C LYS A 172 -1.43 -24.39 43.21
N GLU A 173 -2.64 -23.92 43.47
CA GLU A 173 -3.71 -24.71 44.08
C GLU A 173 -4.53 -25.43 43.02
N SER A 174 -4.93 -26.66 43.32
CA SER A 174 -5.75 -27.45 42.40
C SER A 174 -7.13 -26.80 42.19
N PRO A 175 -7.72 -26.86 40.98
CA PRO A 175 -9.04 -26.28 40.68
C PRO A 175 -10.16 -26.70 41.65
N SER A 176 -10.00 -27.84 42.32
CA SER A 176 -10.91 -28.34 43.36
C SER A 176 -11.07 -27.37 44.55
N VAL A 177 -10.03 -26.63 44.93
CA VAL A 177 -10.05 -25.69 46.07
C VAL A 177 -11.05 -24.56 45.84
N TRP A 178 -11.14 -24.06 44.60
CA TRP A 178 -12.11 -23.04 44.20
C TRP A 178 -13.54 -23.55 44.24
N GLY A 179 -13.75 -24.81 43.86
CA GLY A 179 -15.05 -25.47 43.97
C GLY A 179 -15.53 -25.53 45.42
N GLU A 180 -14.63 -25.73 46.39
CA GLU A 180 -14.97 -25.72 47.81
C GLU A 180 -15.22 -24.30 48.33
N MET A 181 -14.39 -23.33 47.93
CA MET A 181 -14.52 -21.94 48.35
C MET A 181 -15.77 -21.25 47.79
N LEU A 182 -16.21 -21.62 46.59
CA LEU A 182 -17.42 -21.08 45.95
C LEU A 182 -18.69 -21.81 46.38
N ARG A 183 -18.58 -23.03 46.94
CA ARG A 183 -19.71 -23.84 47.42
C ARG A 183 -20.69 -23.10 48.36
N PRO A 184 -20.24 -22.21 49.26
CA PRO A 184 -21.15 -21.47 50.13
C PRO A 184 -22.03 -20.44 49.42
N ILE A 185 -21.65 -19.93 48.24
CA ILE A 185 -22.38 -18.86 47.54
C ILE A 185 -23.78 -19.34 47.09
N PRO A 186 -23.93 -20.47 46.37
CA PRO A 186 -25.25 -21.01 46.05
C PRO A 186 -26.08 -21.37 47.28
N VAL A 187 -25.45 -21.83 48.36
CA VAL A 187 -26.13 -22.17 49.62
C VAL A 187 -26.72 -20.91 50.28
N ALA A 188 -25.96 -19.81 50.32
CA ALA A 188 -26.43 -18.54 50.84
C ALA A 188 -27.53 -17.93 49.96
N LEU A 189 -27.43 -18.06 48.63
CA LEU A 189 -28.50 -17.61 47.72
C LEU A 189 -29.79 -18.43 47.93
N ALA A 190 -29.68 -19.74 48.06
CA ALA A 190 -30.83 -20.61 48.33
C ALA A 190 -31.48 -20.29 49.68
N SER A 191 -30.68 -19.99 50.71
CA SER A 191 -31.23 -19.58 52.01
C SER A 191 -31.96 -18.25 51.90
N CYS A 192 -31.39 -17.23 51.24
CA CYS A 192 -32.06 -15.95 50.97
C CYS A 192 -33.40 -16.14 50.25
N THR A 193 -33.45 -16.99 49.22
CA THR A 193 -34.70 -17.31 48.51
C THR A 193 -35.72 -17.95 49.45
N ARG A 194 -35.32 -18.95 50.23
CA ARG A 194 -36.21 -19.63 51.18
C ARG A 194 -36.72 -18.68 52.28
N PHE A 195 -35.89 -17.75 52.75
CA PHE A 195 -36.31 -16.70 53.67
C PHE A 195 -37.35 -15.78 53.03
N PHE A 196 -37.15 -15.37 51.78
CA PHE A 196 -38.11 -14.55 51.05
C PHE A 196 -39.46 -15.26 50.83
N GLU A 197 -39.43 -16.55 50.49
CA GLU A 197 -40.62 -17.39 50.35
C GLU A 197 -41.36 -17.52 51.68
N ALA A 198 -40.65 -17.80 52.79
CA ALA A 198 -41.25 -17.89 54.11
C ALA A 198 -41.89 -16.56 54.55
N MET A 199 -41.22 -15.43 54.31
CA MET A 199 -41.77 -14.10 54.58
C MET A 199 -43.01 -13.80 53.72
N SER A 200 -43.01 -14.26 52.47
CA SER A 200 -44.16 -14.09 51.57
C SER A 200 -45.35 -14.95 52.00
N ALA A 201 -45.12 -16.22 52.36
CA ALA A 201 -46.16 -17.10 52.89
C ALA A 201 -46.74 -16.59 54.23
N MET A 202 -45.90 -16.02 55.11
CA MET A 202 -46.36 -15.37 56.34
C MET A 202 -47.23 -14.15 56.06
N ARG A 203 -46.86 -13.32 55.07
CA ARG A 203 -47.69 -12.19 54.65
C ARG A 203 -49.05 -12.64 54.10
N GLU A 204 -49.08 -13.72 53.32
CA GLU A 204 -50.31 -14.32 52.79
C GLU A 204 -51.20 -14.91 53.90
N SER A 205 -50.62 -15.55 54.93
CA SER A 205 -51.40 -16.04 56.07
C SER A 205 -51.99 -14.90 56.91
N PHE A 206 -51.28 -13.79 57.09
CA PHE A 206 -51.85 -12.60 57.71
C PHE A 206 -52.98 -11.98 56.87
N ALA A 207 -52.85 -11.95 55.54
CA ALA A 207 -53.88 -11.44 54.65
C ALA A 207 -55.17 -12.28 54.75
N THR A 208 -55.06 -13.61 54.75
CA THR A 208 -56.21 -14.51 54.93
C THR A 208 -56.87 -14.36 56.31
N LEU A 209 -56.09 -14.18 57.38
CA LEU A 209 -56.64 -13.87 58.72
C LEU A 209 -57.37 -12.53 58.77
N GLN A 210 -56.90 -11.51 58.05
CA GLN A 210 -57.60 -10.23 57.96
C GLN A 210 -58.91 -10.36 57.19
N ASP A 211 -58.94 -11.10 56.08
CA ASP A 211 -60.16 -11.34 55.31
C ASP A 211 -61.22 -12.09 56.15
N LEU A 212 -60.82 -13.10 56.93
CA LEU A 212 -61.70 -13.79 57.87
C LEU A 212 -62.25 -12.85 58.97
N ARG A 213 -61.43 -11.91 59.45
CA ARG A 213 -61.84 -10.91 60.44
C ARG A 213 -62.85 -9.92 59.84
N VAL A 214 -62.64 -9.48 58.61
CA VAL A 214 -63.55 -8.54 57.91
C VAL A 214 -64.84 -9.25 57.48
N GLY A 215 -64.78 -10.51 57.07
CA GLY A 215 -65.95 -11.34 56.73
C GLY A 215 -66.88 -11.64 57.91
N HIS A 216 -66.38 -11.59 59.15
CA HIS A 216 -67.18 -11.81 60.36
C HIS A 216 -67.86 -10.55 60.93
N LEU A 217 -67.51 -9.35 60.44
CA LEU A 217 -68.12 -8.08 60.85
C LEU A 217 -69.30 -7.63 59.95
N GLY A 218 -69.61 -8.38 58.88
CA GLY A 218 -70.65 -8.05 57.90
C GLY A 218 -72.00 -8.76 58.05
N LYS A 219 -72.12 -9.71 58.99
CA LYS A 219 -73.36 -10.41 59.33
C LYS A 219 -73.33 -10.78 60.81
N ASP A 220 -73.69 -9.82 61.64
CA ASP A 220 -74.64 -10.01 62.73
C ASP A 220 -74.71 -8.72 63.54
N SER A 221 -75.73 -7.93 63.23
CA SER A 221 -76.31 -7.00 64.18
C SER A 221 -76.85 -7.79 65.37
N SER A 222 -76.18 -7.77 66.51
CA SER A 222 -76.81 -7.60 67.83
C SER A 222 -75.76 -7.69 68.95
N GLN A 223 -75.56 -6.56 69.63
CA GLN A 223 -75.47 -6.49 71.08
C GLN A 223 -74.56 -7.49 71.82
N ARG A 224 -73.35 -7.05 72.21
CA ARG A 224 -72.89 -7.12 73.61
C ARG A 224 -71.59 -6.33 73.83
N VAL A 225 -71.67 -5.44 74.80
CA VAL A 225 -70.56 -4.77 75.48
C VAL A 225 -69.94 -5.76 76.47
N PHE A 226 -68.60 -5.92 76.45
CA PHE A 226 -67.68 -5.95 77.61
C PHE A 226 -66.37 -6.71 77.29
N GLY A 227 -65.23 -6.09 77.60
CA GLY A 227 -64.03 -6.81 78.07
C GLY A 227 -62.74 -6.51 77.31
N ASP A 228 -61.84 -5.76 77.97
CA ASP A 228 -60.42 -5.59 77.67
C ASP A 228 -59.71 -6.85 77.18
N SER A 229 -58.84 -6.69 76.17
CA SER A 229 -57.68 -7.58 75.99
C SER A 229 -56.58 -6.83 75.25
N ASP A 230 -55.58 -6.41 76.01
CA ASP A 230 -54.31 -5.89 75.54
C ASP A 230 -53.63 -6.87 74.58
N PHE A 231 -53.54 -6.51 73.30
CA PHE A 231 -52.51 -7.03 72.41
C PHE A 231 -51.68 -5.85 71.90
N ALA A 232 -50.70 -5.46 72.72
CA ALA A 232 -49.65 -4.55 72.33
C ALA A 232 -48.88 -5.16 71.15
N THR A 233 -48.90 -4.47 70.01
CA THR A 233 -47.99 -4.74 68.89
C THR A 233 -46.61 -4.17 69.26
N PRO A 234 -45.49 -4.89 69.11
CA PRO A 234 -44.19 -4.30 69.41
C PRO A 234 -43.88 -3.16 68.42
N PRO A 235 -43.25 -2.05 68.86
CA PRO A 235 -43.05 -0.89 68.02
C PRO A 235 -41.99 -1.18 66.96
N TRP A 236 -42.36 -0.97 65.71
CA TRP A 236 -41.41 -0.87 64.59
C TRP A 236 -40.60 0.40 64.78
N ARG A 237 -39.36 0.23 65.25
CA ARG A 237 -38.42 1.34 65.38
C ARG A 237 -37.87 1.67 63.99
N ASN A 238 -38.46 2.68 63.35
CA ASN A 238 -37.81 3.44 62.29
C ASN A 238 -36.71 4.29 62.92
N GLU A 239 -35.45 3.88 62.80
CA GLU A 239 -34.33 4.83 62.85
C GLU A 239 -33.78 4.97 61.44
N SER A 240 -34.37 5.91 60.71
CA SER A 240 -33.77 6.54 59.53
C SER A 240 -33.02 7.78 59.98
N SER A 241 -31.69 7.73 60.02
CA SER A 241 -30.83 8.93 60.05
C SER A 241 -29.39 8.54 59.76
N PHE A 242 -28.96 8.66 58.50
CA PHE A 242 -27.80 9.47 58.10
C PHE A 242 -27.61 9.36 56.58
N ASP A 243 -28.17 10.34 55.89
CA ASP A 243 -27.78 10.71 54.53
C ASP A 243 -27.02 12.04 54.69
N ASP A 244 -25.68 11.97 54.75
CA ASP A 244 -24.81 13.15 54.60
C ASP A 244 -23.38 12.71 54.25
N LEU A 245 -23.10 12.54 52.96
CA LEU A 245 -21.79 12.77 52.33
C LEU A 245 -21.94 12.77 50.81
N ALA A 246 -22.81 13.65 50.32
CA ALA A 246 -22.88 14.04 48.92
C ALA A 246 -22.81 15.57 48.82
N ILE A 247 -21.63 16.14 49.08
CA ILE A 247 -21.31 17.54 48.74
C ILE A 247 -19.99 17.60 47.97
N LYS A 248 -20.15 17.79 46.65
CA LYS A 248 -19.37 18.68 45.77
C LYS A 248 -17.84 18.57 45.76
N THR A 249 -17.33 18.00 44.67
CA THR A 249 -16.38 18.72 43.81
C THR A 249 -16.89 18.73 42.37
N ALA A 250 -17.65 19.78 42.07
CA ALA A 250 -18.02 20.13 40.71
C ALA A 250 -16.81 20.73 39.98
N ARG A 251 -16.61 20.31 38.72
CA ARG A 251 -16.34 21.17 37.57
C ARG A 251 -15.17 22.15 37.70
N ARG A 252 -14.02 21.77 37.11
CA ARG A 252 -13.09 22.71 36.48
C ARG A 252 -12.86 22.28 35.05
N GLN A 253 -13.68 22.82 34.15
CA GLN A 253 -13.39 22.89 32.72
C GLN A 253 -13.96 24.21 32.21
N GLU A 254 -13.06 25.17 32.01
CA GLU A 254 -13.14 26.40 31.21
C GLU A 254 -11.71 27.01 31.31
N LEU A 255 -11.01 27.57 30.34
CA LEU A 255 -11.07 27.70 28.89
C LEU A 255 -9.94 28.71 28.57
N GLU A 256 -8.90 28.27 27.88
CA GLU A 256 -8.12 29.06 26.90
C GLU A 256 -7.83 28.02 25.80
N ARG A 257 -8.47 27.97 24.62
CA ARG A 257 -8.47 28.96 23.51
C ARG A 257 -7.10 29.64 23.44
N GLN A 258 -6.25 29.46 22.44
CA GLN A 258 -6.55 29.32 21.01
C GLN A 258 -5.22 29.17 20.21
N GLU A 259 -5.28 28.48 19.05
CA GLU A 259 -4.40 28.58 17.86
C GLU A 259 -2.95 28.05 17.96
N ALA A 260 -2.35 27.35 16.99
CA ALA A 260 -2.62 27.12 15.56
C ALA A 260 -1.92 25.78 15.16
N ASP A 261 -2.51 24.92 14.30
CA ASP A 261 -2.15 24.75 12.86
C ASP A 261 -0.87 23.89 12.70
N ASP A 262 -0.66 22.91 11.82
CA ASP A 262 -1.23 22.37 10.58
C ASP A 262 -0.53 20.97 10.49
N GLY A 263 -1.09 19.84 10.09
CA GLY A 263 -1.62 19.58 8.76
C GLY A 263 -1.39 18.11 8.39
N SER A 264 -2.41 17.55 7.72
CA SER A 264 -2.35 16.50 6.70
C SER A 264 -1.52 15.22 6.94
N SER A 265 -2.20 14.07 7.05
CA SER A 265 -1.66 12.81 6.55
C SER A 265 -2.66 12.13 5.62
N GLY A 266 -2.45 12.38 4.33
CA GLY A 266 -3.11 11.69 3.23
C GLY A 266 -2.68 10.24 3.09
N VAL A 267 -3.59 9.47 2.50
CA VAL A 267 -3.49 8.10 2.01
C VAL A 267 -2.33 7.93 1.02
N GLY A 268 -1.66 6.77 1.07
CA GLY A 268 -0.74 6.30 0.01
C GLY A 268 -0.10 4.97 0.44
N ASP A 269 -0.73 3.84 0.13
CA ASP A 269 -0.47 3.01 -1.05
C ASP A 269 0.81 2.17 -0.92
N VAL A 270 0.58 0.86 -0.78
CA VAL A 270 1.59 -0.17 -0.60
C VAL A 270 1.99 -0.65 -1.99
N HIS A 271 3.15 -0.22 -2.47
CA HIS A 271 3.79 -0.85 -3.62
C HIS A 271 5.01 -1.66 -3.19
N GLN A 272 4.79 -2.98 -3.18
CA GLN A 272 5.78 -4.04 -3.27
C GLN A 272 6.61 -3.84 -4.53
N VAL A 273 7.94 -3.73 -4.41
CA VAL A 273 8.83 -4.26 -5.44
C VAL A 273 10.09 -4.81 -4.78
N ASP A 274 10.40 -6.02 -5.22
CA ASP A 274 11.38 -6.96 -4.72
C ASP A 274 12.82 -6.66 -5.19
N ASP A 275 13.74 -7.37 -4.56
CA ASP A 275 14.99 -7.89 -5.14
C ASP A 275 16.14 -6.92 -5.46
N MET A 276 17.16 -6.87 -4.58
CA MET A 276 18.58 -6.83 -4.98
C MET A 276 19.49 -7.31 -3.82
N SER A 277 19.58 -8.63 -3.70
CA SER A 277 20.84 -9.41 -3.58
C SER A 277 22.10 -8.78 -2.95
N HIS A 278 22.52 -9.42 -1.85
CA HIS A 278 23.90 -9.80 -1.50
C HIS A 278 25.04 -8.75 -1.62
N ARG A 279 25.44 -8.17 -0.48
CA ARG A 279 26.85 -7.77 -0.27
C ARG A 279 27.29 -8.09 1.15
N ARG A 280 28.07 -9.17 1.29
CA ARG A 280 28.85 -9.51 2.49
C ARG A 280 29.79 -8.35 2.82
N LEU A 281 29.71 -7.82 4.04
CA LEU A 281 30.72 -6.93 4.61
C LEU A 281 31.49 -7.71 5.67
N SER A 282 32.58 -8.36 5.27
CA SER A 282 33.60 -8.86 6.19
C SER A 282 34.44 -7.68 6.70
N TRP A 283 34.51 -7.52 8.02
CA TRP A 283 35.42 -6.57 8.69
C TRP A 283 36.88 -7.08 8.64
N PRO A 284 37.90 -6.20 8.66
CA PRO A 284 39.30 -6.61 8.73
C PRO A 284 39.74 -6.96 10.18
N PRO A 285 40.81 -7.75 10.37
CA PRO A 285 41.24 -8.18 11.70
C PRO A 285 42.02 -7.07 12.43
N SER A 286 41.85 -7.00 13.75
CA SER A 286 42.49 -6.06 14.65
C SER A 286 44.03 -6.18 14.64
N VAL A 287 44.71 -5.05 14.46
CA VAL A 287 46.17 -4.93 14.60
C VAL A 287 46.54 -5.05 16.09
N LYS A 288 47.43 -6.00 16.40
CA LYS A 288 48.10 -6.09 17.72
C LYS A 288 49.14 -4.98 17.82
N HIS A 289 49.05 -4.15 18.85
CA HIS A 289 50.14 -3.27 19.26
C HIS A 289 51.09 -4.08 20.14
N ASN A 290 52.29 -4.37 19.65
CA ASN A 290 53.45 -4.61 20.49
C ASN A 290 54.05 -3.23 20.75
N ASP A 291 54.27 -2.89 22.02
CA ASP A 291 55.30 -1.90 22.36
C ASP A 291 56.15 -2.48 23.49
N ASP A 292 57.38 -2.81 23.11
CA ASP A 292 58.55 -2.79 23.97
C ASP A 292 58.90 -1.32 24.26
N TYR A 293 59.03 -0.96 25.54
CA TYR A 293 60.16 -0.24 26.16
C TYR A 293 59.84 0.14 27.61
#